data_AF-A0A1Q4GQW7-F1
#
_entry.id   AF-A0A1Q4GQW7-F1
#
_cell.length_a   1.000
_cell.length_b   1.000
_cell.length_c   1.000
_cell.angle_alpha   90.00
_cell.angle_beta   90.00
_cell.angle_gamma   90.00
#
_symmetry.space_group_name_H-M   'P 1'
#
loop_
_entity.id
_entity.type
_entity.pdbx_description
1 polymer ?
#
loop_
_entity_poly.entity_id
_entity_poly.type
_entity_poly.pdbx_seq_one_letter_code
_entity_poly.pdbx_strand_id
1 'polypeptide(L)'
;MIEMENGGSLDINLREDSHGRDRVALTLGQGCTLELSPHQARVLATELIMAVNRAEVRSNLKHSHNMTRGGDTGSQRRGPFHQAFAK
;
A
#
# COMPACT_ATOMS: atom_id res chain seq x y z
N MET A 1 7.11 18.74 -6.44
CA MET A 1 5.64 18.92 -6.54
C MET A 1 4.98 17.57 -6.78
N ILE A 2 4.08 17.17 -5.90
CA ILE A 2 3.25 15.95 -6.03
C ILE A 2 1.83 16.41 -6.39
N GLU A 3 1.31 15.94 -7.51
CA GLU A 3 -0.08 16.23 -7.90
C GLU A 3 -1.05 15.37 -7.09
N MET A 4 -2.13 15.98 -6.65
CA MET A 4 -3.19 15.33 -5.88
C MET A 4 -4.42 15.09 -6.76
N GLU A 5 -5.20 14.07 -6.43
CA GLU A 5 -6.37 13.65 -7.21
C GLU A 5 -7.43 14.75 -7.37
N ASN A 6 -7.46 15.73 -6.47
CA ASN A 6 -8.35 16.89 -6.54
C ASN A 6 -7.81 18.05 -7.41
N GLY A 7 -6.73 17.82 -8.16
CA GLY A 7 -6.06 18.83 -8.98
C GLY A 7 -5.17 19.79 -8.17
N GLY A 8 -5.04 19.59 -6.86
CA GLY A 8 -4.10 20.32 -6.01
C GLY A 8 -2.66 19.82 -6.17
N SER A 9 -1.71 20.59 -5.65
CA SER A 9 -0.30 20.19 -5.62
C SER A 9 0.25 20.27 -4.19
N LEU A 10 0.99 19.24 -3.79
CA LEU A 10 1.81 19.24 -2.58
C LEU A 10 3.25 19.60 -2.95
N ASP A 11 3.74 20.70 -2.43
CA ASP A 11 5.12 21.14 -2.61
C ASP A 11 5.94 20.92 -1.34
N ILE A 12 7.21 20.52 -1.50
CA ILE A 12 8.11 20.13 -0.41
C ILE A 12 9.40 20.92 -0.56
N ASN A 13 9.70 21.77 0.42
CA ASN A 13 10.88 22.62 0.39
C ASN A 13 11.67 22.55 1.70
N LEU A 14 12.98 22.69 1.60
CA LEU A 14 13.84 23.00 2.74
C LEU A 14 13.88 24.52 2.93
N ARG A 15 13.66 24.98 4.15
CA ARG A 15 13.72 26.40 4.54
C ARG A 15 14.49 26.53 5.84
N GLU A 16 14.90 27.76 6.13
CA GLU A 16 15.57 28.12 7.37
C GLU A 16 14.59 28.92 8.24
N ASP A 17 14.48 28.59 9.54
CA ASP A 17 13.67 29.36 10.50
C ASP A 17 14.38 30.65 10.95
N SER A 18 13.68 31.50 11.70
CA SER A 18 14.23 32.76 12.22
C SER A 18 15.44 32.61 13.15
N HIS A 19 15.78 31.38 13.55
CA HIS A 19 16.92 31.04 14.38
C HIS A 19 18.02 30.30 13.61
N GLY A 20 17.92 30.22 12.29
CA GLY A 20 18.92 29.57 11.45
C GLY A 20 18.81 28.05 11.38
N ARG A 21 17.67 27.47 11.77
CA ARG A 21 17.50 26.02 11.79
C ARG A 21 16.73 25.54 10.57
N ASP A 22 17.16 24.42 10.01
CA ASP A 22 16.47 23.74 8.93
C ASP A 22 15.04 23.33 9.32
N ARG A 23 14.11 23.61 8.41
CA ARG A 23 12.71 23.22 8.44
C ARG A 23 12.29 22.65 7.09
N VAL A 24 11.48 21.61 7.13
CA VAL A 24 10.84 21.06 5.93
C VAL A 24 9.43 21.64 5.85
N ALA A 25 9.17 22.46 4.84
CA ALA A 25 7.87 23.05 4.57
C ALA A 25 7.11 22.20 3.55
N LEU A 26 5.92 21.72 3.94
CA LEU A 26 4.98 21.01 3.10
C LEU A 26 3.82 21.96 2.79
N THR A 27 3.64 22.35 1.53
CA THR A 27 2.60 23.30 1.12
C THR A 27 1.57 22.61 0.25
N LEU A 28 0.32 22.58 0.72
CA LEU A 28 -0.81 22.01 0.02
C LEU A 28 -1.63 23.11 -0.65
N GLY A 29 -1.60 23.14 -1.98
CA GLY A 29 -2.35 24.11 -2.79
C GLY A 29 -2.07 25.56 -2.37
N GLN A 30 -3.12 26.38 -2.34
CA GLN A 30 -3.03 27.78 -1.92
C GLN A 30 -3.54 27.93 -0.48
N GLY A 31 -2.64 27.80 0.50
CA GLY A 31 -2.86 28.36 1.84
C GLY A 31 -2.66 27.43 3.03
N CYS A 32 -2.34 26.16 2.83
CA CYS A 32 -2.00 25.26 3.94
C CYS A 32 -0.51 24.89 3.89
N THR A 33 0.28 25.44 4.81
CA THR A 33 1.69 25.08 4.96
C THR A 33 1.93 24.45 6.32
N LEU A 34 2.54 23.26 6.32
CA LEU A 34 3.00 22.57 7.50
C LEU A 34 4.53 22.64 7.55
N GLU A 35 5.07 23.23 8.62
CA GLU A 35 6.51 23.27 8.86
C GLU A 35 6.92 22.19 9.86
N LEU A 36 7.88 21.37 9.46
CA LEU A 36 8.36 20.24 10.23
C LEU A 36 9.84 20.44 10.57
N SER A 37 10.24 19.99 11.76
CA SER A 37 11.67 19.73 12.01
C SER A 37 12.16 18.57 11.12
N PRO A 38 13.47 18.46 10.86
CA PRO A 38 14.03 17.35 10.08
C PRO A 38 13.67 15.97 10.67
N HIS A 39 13.58 15.87 12.00
CA HIS A 39 13.17 14.63 12.66
C HIS A 39 11.71 14.28 12.38
N GLN A 40 10.79 15.25 12.49
CA GLN A 40 9.37 15.03 12.20
C GLN A 40 9.14 14.68 10.74
N ALA A 41 9.83 15.35 9.81
CA ALA A 41 9.76 15.04 8.39
C ALA A 41 10.23 13.61 8.10
N ARG A 42 11.30 13.16 8.79
CA ARG A 42 11.78 11.78 8.68
C ARG A 42 10.76 10.77 9.19
N VAL A 43 10.15 11.00 10.35
CA VAL A 43 9.10 10.12 10.89
C VAL A 43 7.92 10.04 9.91
N LEU A 44 7.46 11.18 9.41
CA LEU A 44 6.38 11.23 8.43
C LEU A 44 6.73 10.44 7.16
N ALA A 45 7.93 10.60 6.61
CA ALA A 45 8.38 9.87 5.43
C ALA A 45 8.37 8.34 5.68
N THR A 46 8.85 7.90 6.84
CA THR A 46 8.83 6.49 7.21
C THR A 46 7.41 5.94 7.29
N GLU A 47 6.48 6.66 7.94
CA GLU A 47 5.08 6.25 8.03
C GLU A 47 4.42 6.17 6.65
N LEU A 48 4.69 7.11 5.76
CA LEU A 48 4.20 7.09 4.38
C LEU A 48 4.69 5.85 3.62
N ILE A 49 5.99 5.54 3.69
CA ILE A 49 6.57 4.35 3.07
C ILE A 49 5.91 3.08 3.63
N MET A 50 5.74 3.00 4.96
CA MET A 50 5.10 1.85 5.59
C MET A 50 3.63 1.69 5.18
N ALA A 51 2.89 2.78 5.08
CA ALA A 51 1.50 2.76 4.64
C ALA A 51 1.39 2.26 3.19
N VAL A 52 2.26 2.73 2.30
CA VAL A 52 2.35 2.26 0.90
C VAL A 52 2.66 0.77 0.86
N ASN A 53 3.71 0.31 1.56
CA ASN A 53 4.07 -1.10 1.60
C ASN A 53 2.92 -1.99 2.08
N ARG A 54 2.18 -1.55 3.12
CA ARG A 54 0.99 -2.27 3.61
C ARG A 54 -0.12 -2.33 2.56
N ALA A 55 -0.37 -1.23 1.84
CA ALA A 55 -1.40 -1.18 0.80
C ALA A 55 -1.07 -2.11 -0.38
N GLU A 56 0.19 -2.13 -0.81
CA GLU A 56 0.69 -3.01 -1.88
C GLU A 56 0.61 -4.48 -1.50
N VAL A 57 1.09 -4.85 -0.31
CA VAL A 57 0.97 -6.23 0.21
C VAL A 57 -0.49 -6.67 0.25
N ARG A 58 -1.39 -5.82 0.74
CA ARG A 58 -2.83 -6.12 0.77
C ARG A 58 -3.40 -6.31 -0.63
N SER A 59 -2.98 -5.51 -1.61
CA SER A 59 -3.36 -5.69 -3.01
C SER A 59 -2.88 -7.04 -3.55
N ASN A 60 -1.60 -7.35 -3.37
CA ASN A 60 -1.00 -8.60 -3.85
C ASN A 60 -1.67 -9.85 -3.23
N LEU A 61 -1.98 -9.81 -1.94
CA LEU A 61 -2.69 -10.89 -1.26
C LEU A 61 -4.12 -11.06 -1.79
N LYS A 62 -4.84 -9.96 -2.08
CA LYS A 62 -6.17 -10.03 -2.68
C LYS A 62 -6.15 -10.69 -4.07
N HIS A 63 -5.14 -10.39 -4.88
CA HIS A 63 -4.94 -11.03 -6.19
C HIS A 63 -4.45 -12.48 -6.06
N SER A 64 -3.81 -12.84 -4.93
CA SER A 64 -3.33 -14.20 -4.64
C SER A 64 -4.43 -15.18 -4.17
N HIS A 65 -5.69 -14.74 -4.00
CA HIS A 65 -6.81 -15.61 -3.60
C HIS A 65 -7.18 -16.72 -4.62
N ASN A 66 -6.51 -16.80 -5.77
CA ASN A 66 -6.67 -17.90 -6.73
C ASN A 66 -5.59 -18.99 -6.66
N MET A 67 -4.64 -18.95 -5.72
CA MET A 67 -3.57 -19.98 -5.63
C MET A 67 -3.81 -21.08 -4.57
N THR A 68 -4.96 -21.06 -3.89
CA THR A 68 -5.39 -22.14 -2.97
C THR A 68 -6.87 -22.48 -3.12
N ARG A 69 -7.38 -22.46 -4.34
CA ARG A 69 -8.49 -23.36 -4.69
C ARG A 69 -7.90 -24.47 -5.54
N GLY A 70 -7.40 -25.51 -4.86
CA GLY A 70 -7.28 -26.82 -5.49
C GLY A 70 -8.60 -27.08 -6.19
N GLY A 71 -8.55 -27.16 -7.52
CA GLY A 71 -9.71 -27.35 -8.34
C GLY A 71 -10.41 -28.63 -7.94
N ASP A 72 -11.56 -28.50 -7.29
CA ASP A 72 -12.69 -29.37 -7.53
C ASP A 72 -12.97 -29.32 -9.03
N THR A 73 -12.31 -30.18 -9.80
CA THR A 73 -12.83 -30.57 -11.12
C THR A 73 -13.99 -31.52 -10.87
N GLY A 74 -15.15 -30.94 -10.58
CA GLY A 74 -16.42 -31.61 -10.75
C GLY A 74 -16.56 -32.01 -12.22
N SER A 75 -16.30 -33.28 -12.53
CA SER A 75 -16.84 -33.92 -13.72
C SER A 75 -17.41 -35.27 -13.32
N GLN A 76 -18.74 -35.28 -13.23
CA GLN A 76 -19.57 -36.48 -13.24
C GLN A 76 -19.03 -37.52 -14.25
N ARG A 77 -18.72 -38.72 -13.77
CA ARG A 77 -18.96 -39.94 -14.55
C ARG A 77 -19.56 -41.02 -13.66
N ARG A 78 -20.86 -41.23 -13.85
CA ARG A 78 -21.54 -42.48 -13.51
C ARG A 78 -20.85 -43.64 -14.24
N GLY A 79 -20.59 -44.72 -13.52
CA GLY A 79 -20.19 -46.01 -14.10
C GLY A 79 -19.99 -47.04 -12.98
N PRO A 80 -20.81 -48.11 -12.90
CA PRO A 80 -20.62 -49.19 -11.94
C PRO A 80 -19.47 -50.10 -12.40
N PHE A 81 -18.97 -50.98 -11.53
CA PHE A 81 -18.29 -52.28 -11.79
C PHE A 81 -17.19 -52.56 -10.74
N HIS A 82 -17.54 -53.47 -9.82
CA HIS A 82 -16.78 -54.63 -9.34
C HIS A 82 -15.25 -54.60 -9.26
N GLN A 83 -14.71 -54.79 -8.05
CA GLN A 83 -13.86 -55.94 -7.62
C GLN A 83 -13.40 -55.68 -6.17
N ALA A 84 -14.01 -56.28 -5.15
CA ALA A 84 -13.73 -57.63 -4.64
C ALA A 84 -12.25 -57.84 -4.27
N PHE A 85 -11.93 -57.79 -2.97
CA PHE A 85 -11.04 -58.77 -2.33
C PHE A 85 -11.42 -58.90 -0.85
N ALA A 86 -11.95 -60.06 -0.51
CA ALA A 86 -11.99 -60.60 0.84
C ALA A 86 -10.88 -61.64 0.96
N LYS A 87 -10.08 -61.56 2.02
CA LYS A 87 -9.72 -62.67 2.91
C LYS A 87 -8.98 -62.14 4.12
#